data_AF-A0A5C5U524-F1
#
_entry.id   AF-A0A5C5U524-F1
#
_cell.length_a   1.000
_cell.length_b   1.000
_cell.length_c   1.000
_cell.angle_alpha   90.00
_cell.angle_beta   90.00
_cell.angle_gamma   90.00
#
_symmetry.space_group_name_H-M   'P 1'
#
loop_
_entity.id
_entity.type
_entity.pdbx_description
1 polymer ?
#
loop_
_entity_poly.entity_id
_entity_poly.type
_entity_poly.pdbx_seq_one_letter_code
_entity_poly.pdbx_strand_id
1 'polypeptide(L)' 'MEDPEALRAGLTPEQLVTIEALEIFKWRLAFVRRPLFLAPIPVLFDKDDTRFVVVREDGTLDEEPTLRLRD' A
#
# COMPACT_ATOMS: atom_id res chain seq x y z
N MET A 1 2.56 -10.00 -14.00
CA MET A 1 1.81 -9.00 -13.25
C MET A 1 0.95 -9.76 -12.26
N GLU A 2 1.05 -9.49 -10.97
CA GLU A 2 0.12 -10.05 -9.99
C GLU A 2 -1.31 -9.60 -10.32
N ASP A 3 -2.28 -10.49 -10.15
CA ASP A 3 -3.69 -10.16 -10.34
C ASP A 3 -4.13 -9.10 -9.32
N PRO A 4 -4.74 -7.98 -9.75
CA PRO A 4 -5.10 -6.88 -8.86
C PRO A 4 -6.12 -7.30 -7.79
N GLU A 5 -6.94 -8.30 -8.06
CA GLU A 5 -7.87 -8.90 -7.09
C GLU A 5 -7.12 -9.74 -6.05
N ALA A 6 -6.07 -10.46 -6.46
CA ALA A 6 -5.24 -11.24 -5.54
C ALA A 6 -4.45 -10.34 -4.58
N LEU A 7 -4.06 -9.13 -5.00
CA LEU A 7 -3.44 -8.15 -4.11
C LEU A 7 -4.44 -7.62 -3.06
N ARG A 8 -5.69 -7.38 -3.45
CA ARG A 8 -6.74 -6.88 -2.55
C ARG A 8 -7.32 -7.94 -1.62
N ALA A 9 -7.01 -9.22 -1.83
CA ALA A 9 -7.49 -10.30 -0.99
C ALA A 9 -6.98 -10.18 0.45
N GLY A 10 -7.94 -10.17 1.39
CA GLY A 10 -7.71 -10.13 2.84
C GLY A 10 -7.48 -8.74 3.43
N LEU A 11 -7.51 -7.68 2.61
CA LEU A 11 -7.41 -6.31 3.10
C LEU A 11 -8.67 -5.91 3.88
N THR A 12 -8.50 -5.05 4.88
CA THR A 12 -9.62 -4.50 5.63
C THR A 12 -10.44 -3.53 4.75
N PRO A 13 -11.73 -3.30 5.06
CA PRO A 13 -12.53 -2.31 4.34
C PRO A 13 -11.89 -0.91 4.36
N GLU A 14 -11.32 -0.50 5.49
CA GLU A 14 -10.62 0.76 5.67
C GLU A 14 -9.38 0.85 4.77
N GLN A 15 -8.61 -0.24 4.65
CA GLN A 15 -7.48 -0.31 3.71
C GLN A 15 -7.94 -0.17 2.26
N LEU A 16 -9.03 -0.85 1.87
CA LEU A 16 -9.56 -0.79 0.51
C LEU A 16 -10.00 0.63 0.14
N VAL A 17 -10.75 1.30 1.03
CA VAL A 17 -11.19 2.69 0.83
C VAL A 17 -10.00 3.64 0.64
N THR A 18 -8.95 3.49 1.47
CA THR A 18 -7.74 4.31 1.35
C THR A 18 -6.98 4.03 0.05
N ILE A 19 -6.87 2.76 -0.37
CA ILE A 19 -6.25 2.39 -1.64
C ILE A 19 -7.00 3.01 -2.81
N GLU A 20 -8.32 2.87 -2.86
CA GLU A 20 -9.15 3.45 -3.92
C GLU A 20 -9.00 4.98 -3.99
N ALA A 21 -8.97 5.65 -2.84
CA ALA A 21 -8.71 7.08 -2.76
C ALA A 21 -7.34 7.45 -3.33
N LEU A 22 -6.29 6.71 -2.98
CA LEU A 22 -4.93 6.94 -3.47
C LEU A 22 -4.79 6.66 -4.98
N GLU A 23 -5.49 5.66 -5.52
CA GLU A 23 -5.51 5.35 -6.96
C GLU A 23 -6.07 6.52 -7.79
N ILE A 24 -7.01 7.31 -7.25
CA ILE A 24 -7.48 8.57 -7.88
C ILE A 24 -6.33 9.57 -8.05
N PHE A 25 -5.43 9.66 -7.06
CA PHE A 25 -4.23 10.48 -7.09
C PHE A 25 -3.06 9.84 -7.84
N LYS A 26 -3.31 8.81 -8.66
CA LYS A 26 -2.31 8.11 -9.47
C LYS A 26 -1.26 7.34 -8.66
N TRP A 27 -1.58 7.01 -7.41
CA TRP A 27 -0.81 5.98 -6.71
C TRP A 27 -1.18 4.61 -7.24
N ARG A 28 -0.26 3.66 -7.11
CA ARG A 28 -0.47 2.27 -7.53
C ARG A 28 -0.19 1.32 -6.39
N LEU A 29 -1.07 0.34 -6.17
CA LEU A 29 -0.81 -0.78 -5.28
C LEU A 29 0.28 -1.66 -5.91
N ALA A 30 1.50 -1.60 -5.36
CA ALA A 30 2.64 -2.31 -5.93
C ALA A 30 2.67 -3.76 -5.48
N PHE A 31 2.52 -4.00 -4.17
CA PHE A 31 2.45 -5.33 -3.57
C PHE A 31 1.85 -5.26 -2.17
N VAL A 32 1.49 -6.42 -1.63
CA VAL A 32 0.98 -6.57 -0.26
C VAL A 32 1.87 -7.53 0.51
N ARG A 33 2.45 -7.08 1.62
CA ARG A 33 3.19 -7.97 2.52
C ARG A 33 2.20 -8.77 3.37
N ARG A 34 2.41 -10.08 3.48
CA ARG A 34 1.54 -10.99 4.24
C ARG A 34 2.36 -11.75 5.28
N PRO A 35 2.63 -11.16 6.45
CA PRO A 35 3.29 -11.87 7.54
C PRO A 35 2.36 -12.95 8.09
N LEU A 36 2.93 -14.06 8.56
CA LEU A 36 2.12 -15.09 9.23
C LEU A 36 1.49 -14.50 10.49
N PHE A 37 0.17 -14.68 10.63
CA PHE A 37 -0.63 -14.25 11.79
C PHE A 37 -0.77 -12.73 12.00
N LEU A 38 -0.38 -11.91 11.03
CA LEU A 38 -0.63 -10.46 11.04
C LEU A 38 -1.52 -10.08 9.86
N ALA A 39 -2.16 -8.92 9.96
CA ALA A 39 -2.92 -8.38 8.85
C ALA A 39 -2.03 -8.08 7.64
N PRO A 40 -2.58 -8.17 6.42
CA PRO A 40 -1.86 -7.79 5.23
C PRO A 40 -1.50 -6.30 5.26
N ILE A 41 -0.34 -5.99 4.69
CA ILE A 41 0.25 -4.65 4.73
C ILE A 41 0.43 -4.17 3.27
N PRO A 42 -0.55 -3.43 2.72
CA PRO A 42 -0.47 -2.81 1.40
C PRO A 42 0.67 -1.80 1.30
N VAL A 43 1.39 -1.84 0.19
CA VAL A 43 2.42 -0.86 -0.17
C VAL A 43 2.05 -0.22 -1.49
N LEU A 44 1.91 1.12 -1.50
CA LEU A 44 1.61 1.89 -2.69
C LEU A 44 2.78 2.81 -3.04
N PHE A 45 2.99 3.03 -4.34
CA PHE A 45 3.94 4.01 -4.86
C PHE A 45 3.19 5.16 -5.53
N ASP A 46 3.77 6.35 -5.50
CA ASP A 46 3.26 7.48 -6.27
C ASP A 46 3.48 7.28 -7.78
N LYS A 47 2.92 8.19 -8.58
CA LYS A 47 2.97 8.07 -10.06
C LYS A 47 4.39 8.00 -10.64
N ASP A 48 5.36 8.60 -9.95
CA ASP A 48 6.75 8.70 -10.39
C ASP A 48 7.66 7.66 -9.71
N ASP A 49 7.10 6.75 -8.89
CA ASP A 49 7.83 5.78 -8.05
C ASP A 49 8.91 6.42 -7.14
N THR A 50 8.73 7.69 -6.78
CA THR A 50 9.64 8.47 -5.91
C THR A 50 9.29 8.36 -4.43
N ARG A 51 8.03 8.08 -4.12
CA ARG A 51 7.49 7.95 -2.78
C ARG A 51 6.74 6.65 -2.65
N PHE A 52 6.75 6.10 -1.45
CA PHE A 52 5.89 4.98 -1.10
C PHE A 52 5.25 5.19 0.25
N VAL A 53 4.06 4.61 0.40
CA VAL A 53 3.29 4.63 1.65
C VAL A 53 2.83 3.23 1.97
N VAL A 54 2.63 2.99 3.26
CA VAL A 54 2.00 1.78 3.76
C VAL A 54 0.62 2.12 4.30
N VAL A 55 -0.38 1.30 3.99
CA VAL A 55 -1.72 1.45 4.56
C VAL A 55 -1.85 0.52 5.75
N ARG A 56 -2.04 1.09 6.95
CA ARG A 56 -2.25 0.32 8.18
C ARG A 56 -3.65 -0.30 8.19
N GLU A 57 -3.91 -1.19 9.15
CA GLU A 57 -5.18 -1.93 9.26
C GLU A 57 -6.41 -1.01 9.40
N ASP A 58 -6.23 0.14 10.05
CA ASP A 58 -7.25 1.18 10.26
C ASP A 58 -7.40 2.13 9.06
N GLY A 59 -6.71 1.86 7.94
CA GLY A 59 -6.73 2.69 6.75
C GLY A 59 -5.83 3.93 6.83
N THR A 60 -5.11 4.17 7.94
CA THR A 60 -4.17 5.29 8.03
C THR A 60 -2.92 5.05 7.19
N LEU A 61 -2.35 6.14 6.68
CA LEU A 61 -1.10 6.08 5.93
C LEU A 61 0.10 6.16 6.87
N ASP A 62 1.07 5.30 6.60
CA ASP A 62 2.44 5.42 7.10
C ASP A 62 3.30 5.95 5.96
N GLU A 63 3.58 7.26 5.99
CA GLU A 63 4.42 8.00 5.03
C GLU A 63 5.88 8.06 5.47
N GLU A 64 6.25 7.45 6.62
CA GLU A 64 7.59 7.46 7.19
C GLU A 64 8.27 6.08 7.14
N PRO A 65 8.54 5.51 5.96
CA PRO A 65 9.64 4.59 5.87
C PRO A 65 10.92 5.43 6.02
N THR A 66 11.70 5.18 7.07
CA THR A 66 13.00 5.83 7.28
C THR A 66 14.01 5.38 6.21
N LEU A 67 13.78 5.70 4.94
CA LEU A 67 14.62 5.31 3.82
C LEU A 67 15.40 6.53 3.33
N ARG A 68 16.63 6.69 3.85
CA ARG A 68 17.59 7.61 3.24
C ARG A 68 18.11 6.98 1.94
N LEU A 69 17.69 7.51 0.80
CA LEU A 69 18.42 7.33 -0.46
C LEU A 69 19.80 7.99 -0.30
N ARG A 70 20.89 7.24 -0.47
CA ARG A 70 22.24 7.82 -0.66
C ARG A 70 22.48 7.95 -2.17
N ASP A 71 23.02 9.11 -2.54
CA ASP A 71 23.61 9.43 -3.84
C ASP A 71 24.67 8.41 -4.27
#